data_AF-A0A969FHJ9-F1
#
_entry.id   AF-A0A969FHJ9-F1
#
_cell.length_a   1.000
_cell.length_b   1.000
_cell.length_c   1.000
_cell.angle_alpha   90.00
_cell.angle_beta   90.00
_cell.angle_gamma   90.00
#
_symmetry.space_group_name_H-M   'P 1'
#
loop_
_entity.id
_entity.type
_entity.pdbx_description
1 polymer ?
#
loop_
_entity_poly.entity_id
_entity_poly.type
_entity_poly.pdbx_seq_one_letter_code
_entity_poly.pdbx_strand_id
1 'polypeptide(L)'
;MMSHELRTPLACIIGMSSTLLRWSFGHLNDKQREYLKTIYDSGEHLLELIDDLLDLAELESGATQLKIAEFSLSQLARHIIRTAIDRATVNGIRLDLKLEIPTNLDQFRADRARVNQILFNLLGNAIKFTLTGGRVTLRVIREAEQVVFAVEDTGIGIPQSQQASLFESFRQLDGTYTREYGGTGLGLALTKQLVELHHGTIDVQSEPDVGSCFTVCLPQAHEPALPDVTPPSTLRTAPHIPQGHIVLVTSREDDAMLVCDVLTAAGLQVIWMLDGSTALEQIRVLRPIVAIVDRRLDGIDGCELTSILRRSRETVALRIVMIGNGNQPEEESLCLMSGADRCVAAPLNLEALLTQVIELIELEDDQTAKVKVSPGQP
;
A
#
# COMPACT_ATOMS: atom_id res chain seq x y z
N MET A 1 7.92 14.20 3.71
CA MET A 1 9.27 14.64 4.12
C MET A 1 9.55 14.34 5.59
N MET A 2 8.73 14.80 6.56
CA MET A 2 8.92 14.46 7.99
C MET A 2 8.82 12.95 8.32
N SER A 3 7.94 12.20 7.65
CA SER A 3 7.82 10.74 7.85
C SER A 3 9.12 9.99 7.55
N HIS A 4 9.77 10.30 6.42
CA HIS A 4 10.98 9.61 5.97
C HIS A 4 12.19 9.92 6.87
N GLU A 5 12.28 11.14 7.41
CA GLU A 5 13.38 11.51 8.32
C GLU A 5 13.30 10.78 9.68
N LEU A 6 12.10 10.36 10.09
CA LEU A 6 11.90 9.58 11.31
C LEU A 6 12.02 8.06 11.08
N ARG A 7 11.56 7.56 9.93
CA ARG A 7 11.60 6.11 9.60
C ARG A 7 13.00 5.57 9.38
N THR A 8 13.85 6.27 8.63
CA THR A 8 15.20 5.79 8.25
C THR A 8 16.12 5.47 9.44
N PRO A 9 16.32 6.36 10.43
CA PRO A 9 17.20 6.03 11.57
C PRO A 9 16.65 4.87 12.40
N LEU A 10 15.33 4.74 12.49
CA LEU A 10 14.68 3.67 13.25
C LEU A 10 14.78 2.32 12.55
N ALA A 11 14.55 2.28 11.24
CA ALA A 11 14.75 1.09 10.41
C ALA A 11 16.19 0.56 10.52
N CYS A 12 17.20 1.44 10.60
CA CYS A 12 18.58 1.04 10.87
C CYS A 12 18.77 0.39 12.24
N ILE A 13 18.16 0.93 13.31
CA ILE A 13 18.24 0.35 14.67
C ILE A 13 17.57 -1.03 14.72
N ILE A 14 16.40 -1.18 14.08
CA ILE A 14 15.67 -2.45 13.95
C ILE A 14 16.48 -3.45 13.13
N GLY A 15 17.04 -3.01 12.00
CA GLY A 15 17.87 -3.83 11.10
C GLY A 15 19.14 -4.33 11.79
N MET A 16 19.84 -3.47 12.54
CA MET A 16 21.04 -3.85 13.27
C MET A 16 20.74 -4.79 14.45
N SER A 17 19.69 -4.51 15.22
CA SER A 17 19.31 -5.36 16.36
C SER A 17 18.83 -6.75 15.89
N SER A 18 18.00 -6.82 14.85
CA SER A 18 17.56 -8.09 14.25
C SER A 18 18.71 -8.89 13.63
N THR A 19 19.65 -8.21 12.95
CA THR A 19 20.85 -8.83 12.38
C THR A 19 21.72 -9.43 13.48
N LEU A 20 21.95 -8.71 14.58
CA LEU A 20 22.73 -9.23 15.71
C LEU A 20 22.03 -10.38 16.43
N LEU A 21 20.69 -10.37 16.50
CA LEU A 21 19.91 -11.49 17.07
C LEU A 21 19.98 -12.76 16.21
N ARG A 22 20.00 -12.62 14.87
CA ARG A 22 20.02 -13.74 13.90
C ARG A 22 21.43 -14.24 13.59
N TRP A 23 22.38 -13.32 13.42
CA TRP A 23 23.73 -13.55 12.93
C TRP A 23 24.76 -12.76 13.75
N SER A 24 24.88 -13.12 15.03
CA SER A 24 25.92 -12.55 15.88
C SER A 24 27.31 -13.00 15.41
N PHE A 25 28.24 -12.04 15.25
CA PHE A 25 29.66 -12.30 15.00
C PHE A 25 30.37 -12.80 16.28
N GLY A 26 29.86 -13.89 16.88
CA GLY A 26 30.25 -14.44 18.19
C GLY A 26 29.06 -15.03 18.95
N HIS A 27 29.28 -15.61 20.13
CA HIS A 27 28.18 -16.05 21.02
C HIS A 27 27.64 -14.86 21.82
N LEU A 28 26.36 -14.54 21.68
CA LEU A 28 25.67 -13.64 22.60
C LEU A 28 25.38 -14.37 23.91
N ASN A 29 25.68 -13.73 25.04
CA ASN A 29 25.18 -14.21 26.33
C ASN A 29 23.69 -13.88 26.50
N ASP A 30 23.04 -14.53 27.46
CA ASP A 30 21.58 -14.41 27.65
C ASP A 30 21.13 -12.96 27.89
N LYS A 31 21.90 -12.19 28.68
CA LYS A 31 21.61 -10.77 28.93
C LYS A 31 21.76 -9.89 27.68
N GLN A 32 22.76 -10.16 26.83
CA GLN A 32 22.94 -9.43 25.58
C GLN A 32 21.81 -9.72 24.59
N ARG A 33 21.36 -10.97 24.53
CA ARG A 33 20.20 -11.36 23.72
C ARG A 33 18.92 -10.70 24.24
N GLU A 34 18.74 -10.66 25.55
CA GLU A 34 17.60 -9.96 26.19
C GLU A 34 17.61 -8.46 25.84
N TYR A 35 18.75 -7.78 25.99
CA TYR A 35 18.86 -6.35 25.62
C TYR A 35 18.62 -6.10 24.14
N LEU A 36 19.17 -6.94 23.25
CA LEU A 36 18.94 -6.81 21.81
C LEU A 36 17.48 -7.06 21.44
N LYS A 37 16.82 -8.01 22.09
CA LYS A 37 15.38 -8.26 21.91
C LYS A 37 14.57 -7.05 22.37
N THR A 38 14.89 -6.48 23.53
CA THR A 38 14.24 -5.25 24.01
C THR A 38 14.44 -4.07 23.07
N ILE A 39 15.64 -3.87 22.52
CA ILE A 39 15.92 -2.80 21.54
C ILE A 39 15.11 -3.03 20.27
N TYR A 40 15.06 -4.26 19.76
CA TYR A 40 14.28 -4.62 18.57
C TYR A 40 12.79 -4.37 18.81
N ASP A 41 12.23 -4.96 19.87
CA ASP A 41 10.81 -4.84 20.23
C ASP A 41 10.42 -3.36 20.46
N SER A 42 11.30 -2.55 21.05
CA SER A 42 11.05 -1.11 21.25
C SER A 42 11.16 -0.29 19.97
N GLY A 43 12.05 -0.68 19.05
CA GLY A 43 12.21 -0.02 17.76
C GLY A 43 10.99 -0.22 16.88
N GLU A 44 10.51 -1.46 16.77
CA GLU A 44 9.28 -1.81 16.05
C GLU A 44 8.08 -1.04 16.64
N HIS A 45 7.96 -1.00 17.97
CA HIS A 45 6.87 -0.26 18.62
C HIS A 45 6.92 1.25 18.35
N LEU A 46 8.11 1.85 18.30
CA LEU A 46 8.25 3.27 17.95
C LEU A 46 7.90 3.53 16.47
N LEU A 47 8.15 2.56 15.60
CA LEU A 47 7.84 2.68 14.18
C LEU A 47 6.31 2.68 13.99
N GLU A 48 5.62 1.74 14.66
CA GLU A 48 4.15 1.70 14.73
C GLU A 48 3.58 3.04 15.25
N LEU A 49 4.18 3.62 16.30
CA LEU A 49 3.79 4.93 16.85
C LEU A 49 3.92 6.08 15.83
N ILE A 50 5.03 6.11 15.10
CA ILE A 50 5.29 7.13 14.08
C ILE A 50 4.28 6.96 12.94
N ASP A 51 4.05 5.72 12.49
CA ASP A 51 3.11 5.43 11.41
C ASP A 51 1.67 5.78 11.82
N ASP A 52 1.22 5.42 13.02
CA ASP A 52 -0.07 5.81 13.58
C ASP A 52 -0.26 7.35 13.61
N LEU A 53 0.79 8.09 14.03
CA LEU A 53 0.75 9.55 14.14
C LEU A 53 0.70 10.22 12.76
N LEU A 54 1.42 9.68 11.79
CA LEU A 54 1.42 10.18 10.42
C LEU A 54 0.09 9.90 9.73
N ASP A 55 -0.45 8.69 9.87
CA ASP A 55 -1.78 8.35 9.35
C ASP A 55 -2.85 9.29 9.94
N LEU A 56 -2.79 9.58 11.24
CA LEU A 56 -3.67 10.53 11.90
C LEU A 56 -3.52 11.96 11.30
N ALA A 57 -2.28 12.43 11.13
CA ALA A 57 -2.01 13.76 10.59
C ALA A 57 -2.47 13.90 9.12
N GLU A 58 -2.30 12.86 8.31
CA GLU A 58 -2.77 12.83 6.92
C GLU A 58 -4.30 12.89 6.86
N LEU A 59 -5.00 12.13 7.71
CA LEU A 59 -6.46 12.13 7.81
C LEU A 59 -7.01 13.48 8.29
N GLU A 60 -6.44 14.08 9.35
CA GLU A 60 -6.90 15.36 9.89
C GLU A 60 -6.69 16.52 8.93
N SER A 61 -5.65 16.45 8.08
CA SER A 61 -5.40 17.47 7.06
C SER A 61 -6.38 17.42 5.89
N GLY A 62 -7.23 16.38 5.80
CA GLY A 62 -8.13 16.16 4.67
C GLY A 62 -7.41 15.81 3.36
N ALA A 63 -6.10 15.54 3.40
CA ALA A 63 -5.30 15.18 2.23
C ALA A 63 -5.59 13.75 1.72
N THR A 64 -6.21 12.92 2.55
CA THR A 64 -6.47 11.51 2.24
C THR A 64 -7.77 11.33 1.47
N GLN A 65 -7.69 11.03 0.18
CA GLN A 65 -8.82 10.54 -0.60
C GLN A 65 -8.91 9.00 -0.51
N LEU A 66 -10.12 8.47 -0.30
CA LEU A 66 -10.35 7.03 -0.31
C LEU A 66 -10.12 6.45 -1.71
N LYS A 67 -9.32 5.39 -1.79
CA LYS A 67 -9.11 4.61 -3.03
C LYS A 67 -10.20 3.54 -3.13
N ILE A 68 -11.40 3.97 -3.53
CA ILE A 68 -12.56 3.08 -3.64
C ILE A 68 -12.34 2.06 -4.75
N ALA A 69 -12.38 0.77 -4.39
CA ALA A 69 -12.33 -0.35 -5.32
C ALA A 69 -13.34 -1.42 -4.91
N GLU A 70 -13.75 -2.24 -5.87
CA GLU A 70 -14.59 -3.40 -5.62
C GLU A 70 -13.74 -4.60 -5.15
N PHE A 71 -14.15 -5.27 -4.09
CA PHE A 71 -13.47 -6.46 -3.57
C PHE A 71 -14.41 -7.43 -2.87
N SER A 72 -13.97 -8.69 -2.77
CA SER A 72 -14.70 -9.75 -2.04
C SER A 72 -14.54 -9.62 -0.53
N LEU A 73 -15.66 -9.42 0.17
CA LEU A 73 -15.74 -9.40 1.64
C LEU A 73 -15.30 -10.74 2.25
N SER A 74 -15.71 -11.86 1.65
CA SER A 74 -15.34 -13.19 2.12
C SER A 74 -13.84 -13.45 1.99
N GLN A 75 -13.19 -12.96 0.93
CA GLN A 75 -11.74 -13.10 0.76
C GLN A 75 -10.98 -12.21 1.73
N LEU A 76 -11.44 -10.97 1.91
CA LEU A 76 -10.89 -10.02 2.88
C LEU A 76 -10.90 -10.63 4.29
N ALA A 77 -12.07 -11.07 4.78
CA ALA A 77 -12.22 -11.61 6.12
C ALA A 77 -11.34 -12.87 6.34
N ARG A 78 -11.27 -13.76 5.34
CA ARG A 78 -10.37 -14.92 5.37
C ARG A 78 -8.89 -14.54 5.38
N HIS A 79 -8.52 -13.45 4.71
CA HIS A 79 -7.15 -12.94 4.76
C HIS A 79 -6.80 -12.40 6.16
N ILE A 80 -7.65 -11.53 6.73
CA ILE A 80 -7.46 -10.98 8.08
C ILE A 80 -7.26 -12.09 9.12
N ILE A 81 -8.14 -13.10 9.12
CA ILE A 81 -8.08 -14.24 10.05
C ILE A 81 -6.79 -15.04 9.88
N ARG A 82 -6.36 -15.30 8.63
CA ARG A 82 -5.11 -16.03 8.36
C ARG A 82 -3.89 -15.28 8.88
N THR A 83 -3.85 -13.96 8.72
CA THR A 83 -2.74 -13.14 9.20
C THR A 83 -2.70 -13.05 10.73
N ALA A 84 -3.85 -13.09 11.39
CA ALA A 84 -3.94 -12.98 12.85
C ALA A 84 -3.79 -14.32 13.61
N ILE A 85 -3.82 -15.46 12.91
CA ILE A 85 -3.91 -16.78 13.55
C ILE A 85 -2.69 -17.13 14.39
N ASP A 86 -1.48 -16.77 13.94
CA ASP A 86 -0.25 -17.08 14.65
C ASP A 86 -0.19 -16.32 15.98
N ARG A 87 -0.55 -15.04 15.97
CA ARG A 87 -0.61 -14.20 17.18
C ARG A 87 -1.64 -14.72 18.17
N ALA A 88 -2.83 -15.11 17.68
CA ALA A 88 -3.86 -15.70 18.53
C ALA A 88 -3.41 -17.03 19.15
N THR A 89 -2.74 -17.87 18.36
CA THR A 89 -2.22 -19.16 18.81
C THR A 89 -1.14 -18.99 19.88
N VAL A 90 -0.21 -18.04 19.70
CA VAL A 90 0.82 -17.70 20.70
C VAL A 90 0.20 -17.24 22.02
N ASN A 91 -0.90 -16.46 21.96
CA ASN A 91 -1.63 -16.01 23.15
C ASN A 91 -2.60 -17.08 23.71
N GLY A 92 -2.72 -18.24 23.05
CA GLY A 92 -3.62 -19.33 23.41
C GLY A 92 -5.10 -18.97 23.28
N ILE A 93 -5.45 -18.14 22.29
CA ILE A 93 -6.80 -17.65 22.02
C ILE A 93 -7.37 -18.38 20.81
N ARG A 94 -8.65 -18.76 20.88
CA ARG A 94 -9.38 -19.32 19.73
C ARG A 94 -9.90 -18.20 18.84
N LEU A 95 -9.51 -18.22 17.56
CA LEU A 95 -10.01 -17.30 16.54
C LEU A 95 -11.11 -17.98 15.70
N ASP A 96 -12.30 -17.38 15.62
CA ASP A 96 -13.42 -17.87 14.82
C ASP A 96 -13.82 -16.82 13.75
N LEU A 97 -14.30 -17.31 12.59
CA LEU A 97 -14.83 -16.47 11.51
C LEU A 97 -16.28 -16.86 11.21
N LYS A 98 -17.17 -15.87 11.19
CA LYS A 98 -18.57 -16.03 10.79
C LYS A 98 -18.88 -15.10 9.61
N LEU A 99 -19.35 -15.68 8.51
CA LEU A 99 -19.73 -14.94 7.31
C LEU A 99 -21.24 -15.07 7.10
N GLU A 100 -21.94 -13.95 7.19
CA GLU A 100 -23.36 -13.80 6.91
C GLU A 100 -23.51 -12.92 5.65
N ILE A 101 -23.00 -13.47 4.54
CA ILE A 101 -22.89 -12.77 3.26
C ILE A 101 -23.69 -13.55 2.22
N PRO A 102 -24.79 -13.00 1.69
CA PRO A 102 -25.47 -13.60 0.54
C PRO A 102 -24.50 -13.73 -0.63
N THR A 103 -24.48 -14.88 -1.32
CA THR A 103 -23.51 -15.16 -2.39
C THR A 103 -23.50 -14.13 -3.51
N ASN A 104 -24.64 -13.47 -3.76
CA ASN A 104 -24.79 -12.40 -4.74
C ASN A 104 -24.32 -11.01 -4.26
N LEU A 105 -23.95 -10.87 -2.99
CA LEU A 105 -23.53 -9.60 -2.37
C LEU A 105 -22.11 -9.66 -1.78
N ASP A 106 -21.29 -10.63 -2.20
CA ASP A 106 -19.91 -10.76 -1.71
C ASP A 106 -18.99 -9.63 -2.17
N GLN A 107 -19.29 -9.00 -3.30
CA GLN A 107 -18.57 -7.83 -3.78
C GLN A 107 -19.03 -6.57 -3.04
N PHE A 108 -18.06 -5.78 -2.60
CA PHE A 108 -18.29 -4.54 -1.87
C PHE A 108 -17.34 -3.45 -2.37
N ARG A 109 -17.84 -2.22 -2.50
CA ARG A 109 -17.07 -1.04 -2.92
C ARG A 109 -16.68 -0.21 -1.69
N ALA A 110 -15.38 -0.16 -1.39
CA ALA A 110 -14.79 0.68 -0.35
C ALA A 110 -13.26 0.78 -0.57
N ASP A 111 -12.54 1.51 0.28
CA ASP A 111 -11.08 1.46 0.29
C ASP A 111 -10.60 0.21 1.05
N ARG A 112 -10.23 -0.82 0.30
CA ARG A 112 -9.80 -2.11 0.86
C ARG A 112 -8.64 -1.98 1.84
N ALA A 113 -7.68 -1.09 1.59
CA ALA A 113 -6.50 -0.94 2.44
C ALA A 113 -6.89 -0.35 3.80
N ARG A 114 -7.79 0.64 3.80
CA ARG A 114 -8.30 1.25 5.03
C ARG A 114 -9.24 0.31 5.80
N VAL A 115 -10.07 -0.48 5.10
CA VAL A 115 -10.88 -1.53 5.75
C VAL A 115 -9.98 -2.60 6.39
N ASN A 116 -8.89 -3.02 5.74
CA ASN A 116 -7.90 -3.90 6.35
C ASN A 116 -7.35 -3.31 7.66
N GLN A 117 -6.97 -2.02 7.64
CA GLN A 117 -6.42 -1.31 8.79
C GLN A 117 -7.39 -1.28 9.97
N ILE A 118 -8.66 -0.95 9.71
CA ILE A 118 -9.74 -1.01 10.70
C ILE A 118 -9.81 -2.41 11.34
N LEU A 119 -9.88 -3.46 10.53
CA LEU A 119 -10.05 -4.83 11.02
C LEU A 119 -8.82 -5.34 11.78
N PHE A 120 -7.61 -5.02 11.33
CA PHE A 120 -6.39 -5.42 12.04
C PHE A 120 -6.26 -4.73 13.40
N ASN A 121 -6.62 -3.45 13.50
CA ASN A 121 -6.60 -2.77 14.78
C ASN A 121 -7.62 -3.36 15.77
N LEU A 122 -8.87 -3.57 15.33
CA LEU A 122 -9.90 -4.16 16.19
C LEU A 122 -9.56 -5.58 16.62
N LEU A 123 -9.12 -6.43 15.68
CA LEU A 123 -8.75 -7.81 15.96
C LEU A 123 -7.47 -7.90 16.81
N GLY A 124 -6.51 -7.01 16.58
CA GLY A 124 -5.30 -6.88 17.40
C GLY A 124 -5.62 -6.53 18.84
N ASN A 125 -6.54 -5.59 19.07
CA ASN A 125 -7.02 -5.25 20.40
C ASN A 125 -7.75 -6.43 21.06
N ALA A 126 -8.65 -7.09 20.34
CA ALA A 126 -9.36 -8.27 20.85
C ALA A 126 -8.39 -9.40 21.28
N ILE A 127 -7.39 -9.72 20.45
CA ILE A 127 -6.37 -10.75 20.77
C ILE A 127 -5.48 -10.32 21.94
N LYS A 128 -5.20 -9.03 22.07
CA LYS A 128 -4.35 -8.48 23.12
C LYS A 128 -5.02 -8.51 24.51
N PHE A 129 -6.31 -8.21 24.58
CA PHE A 129 -7.04 -8.06 25.84
C PHE A 129 -7.89 -9.30 26.22
N THR A 130 -7.86 -10.34 25.40
CA THR A 130 -8.44 -11.65 25.73
C THR A 130 -7.43 -12.51 26.48
N LEU A 131 -7.87 -13.10 27.60
CA LEU A 131 -7.05 -14.01 28.40
C LEU A 131 -6.84 -15.34 27.67
N THR A 132 -5.75 -16.04 27.97
CA THR A 132 -5.46 -17.38 27.45
C THR A 132 -6.63 -18.35 27.71
N GLY A 133 -7.03 -19.08 26.68
CA GLY A 133 -8.22 -19.94 26.68
C GLY A 133 -9.51 -19.23 26.25
N GLY A 134 -9.48 -17.92 26.04
CA GLY A 134 -10.60 -17.14 25.52
C GLY A 134 -10.84 -17.29 24.02
N ARG A 135 -11.82 -16.55 23.52
CA ARG A 135 -12.27 -16.59 22.12
C ARG A 135 -12.40 -15.18 21.55
N VAL A 136 -12.00 -15.05 20.29
CA VAL A 136 -12.25 -13.87 19.47
C VAL A 136 -12.96 -14.30 18.19
N THR A 137 -14.07 -13.64 17.84
CA THR A 137 -14.87 -13.93 16.65
C THR A 137 -14.95 -12.69 15.75
N LEU A 138 -14.55 -12.82 14.49
CA LEU A 138 -14.89 -11.85 13.46
C LEU A 138 -16.19 -12.29 12.78
N ARG A 139 -17.23 -11.47 12.86
CA ARG A 139 -18.49 -11.63 12.12
C ARG A 139 -18.58 -10.58 11.03
N VAL A 140 -18.90 -11.00 9.82
CA VAL A 140 -19.14 -10.11 8.67
C VAL A 140 -20.54 -10.33 8.17
N ILE A 141 -21.39 -9.31 8.29
CA ILE A 141 -22.79 -9.34 7.89
C ILE A 141 -22.94 -8.38 6.72
N ARG A 142 -23.45 -8.89 5.60
CA ARG A 142 -23.73 -8.07 4.42
C ARG A 142 -25.21 -7.74 4.37
N GLU A 143 -25.51 -6.45 4.43
CA GLU A 143 -26.84 -5.88 4.21
C GLU A 143 -26.82 -5.10 2.89
N ALA A 144 -27.92 -5.04 2.15
CA ALA A 144 -27.95 -4.62 0.73
C ALA A 144 -26.94 -3.51 0.34
N GLU A 145 -26.95 -2.38 1.04
CA GLU A 145 -26.09 -1.21 0.78
C GLU A 145 -25.02 -0.95 1.86
N GLN A 146 -24.81 -1.87 2.80
CA GLN A 146 -23.81 -1.70 3.86
C GLN A 146 -23.18 -3.01 4.30
N VAL A 147 -22.06 -2.94 4.99
CA VAL A 147 -21.44 -4.10 5.62
C VAL A 147 -21.23 -3.82 7.09
N VAL A 148 -21.55 -4.80 7.92
CA VAL A 148 -21.31 -4.76 9.36
C VAL A 148 -20.20 -5.74 9.69
N PHE A 149 -19.12 -5.21 10.25
CA PHE A 149 -18.03 -5.99 10.84
C PHE A 149 -18.19 -5.95 12.35
N ALA A 150 -18.33 -7.10 12.99
CA ALA A 150 -18.34 -7.21 14.45
C ALA A 150 -17.15 -8.05 14.92
N VAL A 151 -16.34 -7.49 15.81
CA VAL A 151 -15.24 -8.18 16.48
C VAL A 151 -15.66 -8.42 17.93
N GLU A 152 -15.98 -9.66 18.24
CA GLU A 152 -16.43 -10.12 19.56
C GLU A 152 -15.27 -10.80 20.29
N ASP A 153 -14.99 -10.41 21.52
CA ASP A 153 -13.97 -11.01 22.38
C ASP A 153 -14.56 -11.44 23.73
N THR A 154 -13.92 -12.42 24.38
CA THR A 154 -14.23 -12.86 25.74
C THR A 154 -13.16 -12.36 26.73
N GLY A 155 -12.66 -11.14 26.51
CA GLY A 155 -11.58 -10.55 27.30
C GLY A 155 -12.05 -9.90 28.58
N ILE A 156 -11.20 -9.03 29.12
CA ILE A 156 -11.42 -8.35 30.41
C ILE A 156 -12.63 -7.40 30.42
N GLY A 157 -13.17 -7.05 29.25
CA GLY A 157 -14.23 -6.07 29.12
C GLY A 157 -13.80 -4.64 29.48
N ILE A 158 -14.71 -3.69 29.29
CA ILE A 158 -14.46 -2.26 29.42
C ILE A 158 -15.58 -1.63 30.25
N PRO A 159 -15.27 -0.98 31.39
CA PRO A 159 -16.26 -0.27 32.18
C PRO A 159 -16.99 0.81 31.39
N GLN A 160 -18.30 0.93 31.59
CA GLN A 160 -19.15 1.89 30.88
C GLN A 160 -18.65 3.35 31.00
N SER A 161 -18.05 3.71 32.14
CA SER A 161 -17.46 5.04 32.38
C SER A 161 -16.30 5.36 31.45
N GLN A 162 -15.61 4.36 30.90
CA GLN A 162 -14.44 4.52 30.03
C GLN A 162 -14.79 4.40 28.54
N GLN A 163 -15.93 3.77 28.20
CA GLN A 163 -16.35 3.51 26.83
C GLN A 163 -16.47 4.78 25.96
N ALA A 164 -17.00 5.86 26.52
CA ALA A 164 -17.17 7.14 25.81
C ALA A 164 -15.84 7.75 25.33
N SER A 165 -14.73 7.41 26.00
CA SER A 165 -13.40 7.97 25.73
C SER A 165 -12.46 7.05 24.95
N LEU A 166 -12.92 5.85 24.57
CA LEU A 166 -12.08 4.87 23.86
C LEU A 166 -11.56 5.35 22.51
N PHE A 167 -12.28 6.27 21.88
CA PHE A 167 -11.95 6.82 20.57
C PHE A 167 -11.26 8.17 20.63
N GLU A 168 -10.91 8.66 21.83
CA GLU A 168 -10.08 9.85 22.00
C GLU A 168 -8.60 9.50 21.76
N SER A 169 -7.89 10.31 20.99
CA SER A 169 -6.46 10.12 20.72
C SER A 169 -5.64 10.14 22.03
N PHE A 170 -4.66 9.24 22.13
CA PHE A 170 -3.75 9.10 23.28
C PHE A 170 -4.41 8.66 24.59
N ARG A 171 -5.69 8.25 24.57
CA ARG A 171 -6.32 7.66 25.76
C ARG A 171 -5.98 6.18 25.89
N GLN A 172 -5.61 5.82 27.11
CA GLN A 172 -5.45 4.44 27.55
C GLN A 172 -6.29 4.23 28.79
N LEU A 173 -6.82 3.01 28.97
CA LEU A 173 -7.56 2.67 30.17
C LEU A 173 -6.60 2.64 31.36
N ASP A 174 -6.93 3.34 32.45
CA ASP A 174 -6.17 3.30 33.69
C ASP A 174 -6.32 1.91 34.34
N GLY A 175 -5.28 1.08 34.28
CA GLY A 175 -5.33 -0.28 34.81
C GLY A 175 -3.95 -0.93 34.95
N THR A 176 -3.86 -1.93 35.82
CA THR A 176 -2.66 -2.77 35.99
C THR A 176 -2.28 -3.49 34.70
N TYR A 177 -3.26 -3.80 33.84
CA TYR A 177 -3.10 -4.50 32.56
C TYR A 177 -2.48 -3.63 31.46
N THR A 178 -2.62 -2.30 31.52
CA THR A 178 -2.05 -1.38 30.52
C THR A 178 -0.53 -1.31 30.59
N ARG A 179 0.04 -1.53 31.79
CA ARG A 179 1.51 -1.59 31.99
C ARG A 179 2.14 -2.86 31.43
N GLU A 180 1.39 -3.95 31.35
CA GLU A 180 1.90 -5.24 30.86
C GLU A 180 1.76 -5.37 29.34
N TYR A 181 0.78 -4.70 28.74
CA TYR A 181 0.43 -4.92 27.33
C TYR A 181 0.66 -3.75 26.37
N GLY A 182 1.06 -2.54 26.81
CA GLY A 182 1.63 -1.45 25.99
C GLY A 182 0.87 -1.05 24.70
N GLY A 183 0.39 0.18 24.57
CA GLY A 183 -0.26 0.66 23.34
C GLY A 183 0.04 2.13 23.08
N THR A 184 -0.34 2.63 21.91
CA THR A 184 -0.18 4.04 21.54
C THR A 184 -1.38 4.88 21.99
N GLY A 185 -2.53 4.24 22.21
CA GLY A 185 -3.82 4.91 22.41
C GLY A 185 -4.35 5.58 21.13
N LEU A 186 -3.70 5.34 19.98
CA LEU A 186 -4.09 5.93 18.70
C LEU A 186 -4.94 5.00 17.84
N GLY A 187 -4.74 3.67 17.94
CA GLY A 187 -5.41 2.71 17.06
C GLY A 187 -6.93 2.88 16.97
N LEU A 188 -7.64 2.97 18.11
CA LEU A 188 -9.10 3.13 18.11
C LEU A 188 -9.55 4.51 17.59
N ALA A 189 -8.81 5.58 17.88
CA ALA A 189 -9.07 6.92 17.34
C ALA A 189 -8.90 6.93 15.81
N LEU A 190 -7.83 6.32 15.30
CA LEU A 190 -7.57 6.14 13.88
C LEU A 190 -8.67 5.30 13.22
N THR A 191 -9.07 4.20 13.85
CA THR A 191 -10.19 3.38 13.36
C THR A 191 -11.47 4.19 13.25
N LYS A 192 -11.81 5.01 14.24
CA LYS A 192 -12.99 5.88 14.18
C LYS A 192 -12.90 6.86 13.01
N GLN A 193 -11.78 7.54 12.82
CA GLN A 193 -11.60 8.46 11.70
C GLN A 193 -11.70 7.76 10.34
N LEU A 194 -11.09 6.57 10.19
CA LEU A 194 -11.19 5.79 8.95
C LEU A 194 -12.62 5.35 8.65
N VAL A 195 -13.38 4.98 9.68
CA VAL A 195 -14.80 4.63 9.56
C VAL A 195 -15.63 5.86 9.18
N GLU A 196 -15.40 7.00 9.81
CA GLU A 196 -16.08 8.27 9.49
C GLU A 196 -15.74 8.76 8.07
N LEU A 197 -14.51 8.56 7.61
CA LEU A 197 -14.09 8.87 6.24
C LEU A 197 -14.85 8.01 5.20
N HIS A 198 -15.21 6.78 5.57
CA HIS A 198 -16.11 5.92 4.77
C HIS A 198 -17.60 6.25 4.96
N HIS A 199 -17.94 7.32 5.68
CA HIS A 199 -19.31 7.67 6.07
C HIS A 199 -20.01 6.56 6.89
N GLY A 200 -19.22 5.74 7.58
CA GLY A 200 -19.69 4.68 8.45
C GLY A 200 -19.84 5.10 9.91
N THR A 201 -20.17 4.11 10.75
CA THR A 201 -20.25 4.26 12.21
C THR A 201 -19.49 3.15 12.92
N ILE A 202 -18.97 3.45 14.10
CA ILE A 202 -18.35 2.47 15.00
C ILE A 202 -19.00 2.58 16.38
N ASP A 203 -19.33 1.43 16.97
CA ASP A 203 -19.92 1.33 18.31
C ASP A 203 -19.24 0.20 19.11
N VAL A 204 -19.38 0.25 20.43
CA VAL A 204 -18.82 -0.73 21.35
C VAL A 204 -19.84 -1.13 22.41
N GLN A 205 -20.01 -2.43 22.58
CA GLN A 205 -20.77 -3.02 23.68
C GLN A 205 -19.82 -3.87 24.51
N SER A 206 -19.66 -3.56 25.79
CA SER A 206 -18.68 -4.24 26.64
C SER A 206 -19.15 -4.30 28.08
N GLU A 207 -18.85 -5.42 28.75
CA GLU A 207 -19.12 -5.64 30.16
C GLU A 207 -17.85 -6.20 30.84
N PRO A 208 -17.43 -5.64 31.98
CA PRO A 208 -16.25 -6.13 32.70
C PRO A 208 -16.31 -7.63 32.98
N ASP A 209 -15.19 -8.32 32.78
CA ASP A 209 -15.02 -9.78 32.95
C ASP A 209 -15.88 -10.67 32.04
N VAL A 210 -16.63 -10.08 31.09
CA VAL A 210 -17.42 -10.81 30.09
C VAL A 210 -16.78 -10.71 28.70
N GLY A 211 -16.35 -9.50 28.33
CA GLY A 211 -15.70 -9.22 27.04
C GLY A 211 -16.27 -7.99 26.33
N SER A 212 -15.89 -7.81 25.08
CA SER A 212 -16.32 -6.66 24.26
C SER A 212 -16.77 -7.07 22.86
N CYS A 213 -17.63 -6.25 22.27
CA CYS A 213 -18.05 -6.34 20.89
C CYS A 213 -17.89 -4.96 20.25
N PHE A 214 -16.93 -4.83 19.33
CA PHE A 214 -16.77 -3.65 18.50
C PHE A 214 -17.49 -3.87 17.18
N THR A 215 -18.42 -2.98 16.85
CA THR A 215 -19.24 -3.07 15.63
C THR A 215 -18.94 -1.88 14.72
N VAL A 216 -18.51 -2.16 13.50
CA VAL A 216 -18.26 -1.17 12.45
C VAL A 216 -19.27 -1.38 11.32
N CYS A 217 -20.01 -0.33 10.98
CA CYS A 217 -20.95 -0.31 9.86
C CYS A 217 -20.39 0.61 8.78
N LEU A 218 -20.11 0.07 7.58
CA LEU A 218 -19.66 0.85 6.44
C LEU A 218 -20.72 0.83 5.32
N PRO A 219 -21.18 2.00 4.84
CA PRO A 219 -22.01 2.05 3.65
C PRO A 219 -21.19 1.66 2.42
N GLN A 220 -21.86 1.11 1.42
CA GLN A 220 -21.25 0.89 0.12
C GLN A 220 -20.94 2.24 -0.54
N ALA A 221 -19.72 2.38 -1.03
CA ALA A 221 -19.38 3.55 -1.83
C ALA A 221 -20.13 3.47 -3.17
N HIS A 222 -20.99 4.46 -3.41
CA HIS A 222 -21.57 4.71 -4.71
C HIS A 222 -20.73 5.75 -5.43
N GLU A 223 -20.52 5.57 -6.73
CA GLU A 223 -20.13 6.72 -7.55
C GLU A 223 -21.22 7.78 -7.44
N PRO A 224 -20.87 9.07 -7.29
CA PRO A 224 -21.85 10.12 -7.44
C PRO A 224 -22.49 9.93 -8.82
N ALA A 225 -23.82 9.75 -8.83
CA ALA A 225 -24.59 9.73 -10.06
C ALA A 225 -24.34 11.07 -10.76
N LEU A 226 -23.54 11.04 -11.83
CA LEU A 226 -23.44 12.17 -12.74
C LEU A 226 -24.86 12.45 -13.27
N PRO A 227 -25.32 13.71 -13.26
CA PRO A 227 -26.60 14.04 -13.87
C PRO A 227 -26.56 13.62 -15.35
N ASP A 228 -27.65 13.02 -15.81
CA ASP A 228 -27.88 12.57 -17.20
C ASP A 228 -27.47 13.66 -18.21
N VAL A 229 -26.22 13.60 -18.64
CA VAL A 229 -25.79 14.20 -19.89
C VAL A 229 -25.71 13.05 -20.87
N THR A 230 -26.75 12.92 -21.68
CA THR A 230 -26.79 12.02 -22.83
C THR A 230 -25.43 12.03 -23.56
N PRO A 231 -24.71 10.91 -23.60
CA PRO A 231 -23.43 10.86 -24.29
C PRO A 231 -23.68 10.92 -25.79
N PRO A 232 -22.92 11.72 -26.57
CA PRO A 232 -22.80 11.47 -27.99
C PRO A 232 -22.21 10.06 -28.15
N SER A 233 -22.94 9.22 -28.87
CA SER A 233 -22.49 7.87 -29.21
C SER A 233 -21.22 7.95 -30.06
N THR A 234 -20.07 7.78 -29.43
CA THR A 234 -18.88 7.21 -30.04
C THR A 234 -18.26 6.26 -29.02
N LEU A 235 -18.63 4.99 -29.11
CA LEU A 235 -17.87 3.90 -28.50
C LEU A 235 -16.44 3.98 -29.06
N ARG A 236 -15.52 4.60 -28.33
CA ARG A 236 -14.09 4.27 -28.43
C ARG A 236 -13.88 3.15 -27.42
N THR A 237 -13.66 1.96 -27.96
CA THR A 237 -13.13 0.79 -27.24
C THR A 237 -11.99 1.22 -26.33
N ALA A 238 -11.99 0.73 -25.08
CA ALA A 238 -10.88 0.88 -24.16
C ALA A 238 -9.57 0.49 -24.86
N PRO A 239 -8.48 1.27 -24.67
CA PRO A 239 -7.20 0.98 -25.31
C PRO A 239 -6.75 -0.43 -24.91
N HIS A 240 -6.43 -1.23 -25.92
CA HIS A 240 -5.97 -2.59 -25.74
C HIS A 240 -4.50 -2.52 -25.33
N ILE A 241 -4.22 -2.49 -24.03
CA ILE A 241 -2.83 -2.38 -23.55
C ILE A 241 -2.03 -3.58 -24.10
N PRO A 242 -0.99 -3.36 -24.92
CA PRO A 242 -0.20 -4.44 -25.51
C PRO A 242 0.51 -5.26 -24.42
N GLN A 243 0.59 -6.59 -24.61
CA GLN A 243 1.46 -7.44 -23.78
C GLN A 243 2.93 -7.10 -24.09
N GLY A 244 3.59 -6.38 -23.17
CA GLY A 244 5.00 -6.02 -23.30
C GLY A 244 5.61 -5.69 -21.94
N HIS A 245 6.91 -5.98 -21.79
CA HIS A 245 7.64 -5.67 -20.57
C HIS A 245 8.09 -4.20 -20.60
N ILE A 246 7.90 -3.50 -19.48
CA ILE A 246 8.54 -2.23 -19.19
C ILE A 246 9.80 -2.52 -18.40
N VAL A 247 10.91 -1.86 -18.73
CA VAL A 247 12.12 -1.94 -17.92
C VAL A 247 12.27 -0.64 -17.14
N LEU A 248 12.53 -0.76 -15.84
CA LEU A 248 12.89 0.37 -14.98
C LEU A 248 14.36 0.23 -14.58
N VAL A 249 15.17 1.25 -14.84
CA VAL A 249 16.58 1.31 -14.43
C VAL A 249 16.73 2.43 -13.41
N THR A 250 16.92 2.08 -12.14
CA THR A 250 17.18 3.05 -11.06
C THR A 250 17.96 2.37 -9.94
N SER A 251 18.93 3.08 -9.35
CA SER A 251 19.64 2.63 -8.14
C SER A 251 18.90 2.97 -6.85
N ARG A 252 17.77 3.70 -6.94
CA ARG A 252 16.95 4.12 -5.80
C ARG A 252 15.80 3.15 -5.57
N GLU A 253 15.95 2.28 -4.56
CA GLU A 253 14.96 1.24 -4.26
C GLU A 253 13.56 1.81 -3.94
N ASP A 254 13.48 2.94 -3.23
CA ASP A 254 12.22 3.61 -2.89
C ASP A 254 11.45 4.06 -4.15
N ASP A 255 12.14 4.70 -5.08
CA ASP A 255 11.55 5.13 -6.36
C ASP A 255 11.17 3.92 -7.20
N ALA A 256 12.00 2.85 -7.16
CA ALA A 256 11.73 1.60 -7.86
C ALA A 256 10.42 0.94 -7.41
N MET A 257 10.22 0.80 -6.10
CA MET A 257 9.00 0.20 -5.53
C MET A 257 7.77 1.00 -5.94
N LEU A 258 7.80 2.33 -5.80
CA LEU A 258 6.67 3.20 -6.13
C LEU A 258 6.30 3.13 -7.63
N VAL A 259 7.29 3.15 -8.51
CA VAL A 259 7.06 3.05 -9.95
C VAL A 259 6.52 1.67 -10.32
N CYS A 260 7.08 0.61 -9.74
CA CYS A 260 6.61 -0.76 -9.97
C CYS A 260 5.16 -0.93 -9.51
N ASP A 261 4.80 -0.44 -8.33
CA ASP A 261 3.45 -0.54 -7.79
C ASP A 261 2.42 0.18 -8.68
N VAL A 262 2.73 1.41 -9.11
CA VAL A 262 1.81 2.21 -9.93
C VAL A 262 1.63 1.62 -11.33
N LEU A 263 2.71 1.21 -11.99
CA LEU A 263 2.62 0.63 -13.32
C LEU A 263 1.99 -0.78 -13.29
N THR A 264 2.28 -1.58 -12.26
CA THR A 264 1.64 -2.90 -12.07
C THR A 264 0.14 -2.75 -11.79
N ALA A 265 -0.26 -1.75 -11.00
CA ALA A 265 -1.67 -1.42 -10.78
C ALA A 265 -2.38 -0.99 -12.07
N ALA A 266 -1.67 -0.38 -13.03
CA ALA A 266 -2.16 -0.06 -14.36
C ALA A 266 -2.16 -1.26 -15.33
N GLY A 267 -1.80 -2.47 -14.87
CA GLY A 267 -1.78 -3.69 -15.67
C GLY A 267 -0.51 -3.89 -16.51
N LEU A 268 0.52 -3.07 -16.30
CA LEU A 268 1.80 -3.15 -17.01
C LEU A 268 2.80 -4.02 -16.24
N GLN A 269 3.58 -4.84 -16.95
CA GLN A 269 4.62 -5.65 -16.31
C GLN A 269 5.95 -4.90 -16.27
N VAL A 270 6.47 -4.63 -15.08
CA VAL A 270 7.74 -3.91 -14.89
C VAL A 270 8.86 -4.86 -14.45
N ILE A 271 10.01 -4.74 -15.09
CA ILE A 271 11.26 -5.41 -14.71
C ILE A 271 12.22 -4.33 -14.22
N TRP A 272 12.50 -4.33 -12.92
CA TRP A 272 13.44 -3.38 -12.33
C TRP A 272 14.89 -3.89 -12.40
N MET A 273 15.80 -2.98 -12.72
CA MET A 273 17.25 -3.17 -12.80
C MET A 273 17.95 -2.12 -11.95
N LEU A 274 18.85 -2.58 -11.08
CA LEU A 274 19.59 -1.73 -10.14
C LEU A 274 20.75 -0.97 -10.80
N ASP A 275 21.40 -1.59 -11.80
CA ASP A 275 22.66 -1.11 -12.37
C ASP A 275 22.55 -0.84 -13.88
N GLY A 276 22.80 0.41 -14.28
CA GLY A 276 22.80 0.85 -15.67
C GLY A 276 23.87 0.18 -16.54
N SER A 277 24.96 -0.33 -15.94
CA SER A 277 26.04 -1.02 -16.64
C SER A 277 25.60 -2.37 -17.22
N THR A 278 24.69 -3.05 -16.53
CA THR A 278 24.09 -4.33 -16.97
C THR A 278 22.79 -4.13 -17.77
N ALA A 279 22.15 -2.96 -17.61
CA ALA A 279 20.87 -2.65 -18.23
C ALA A 279 20.91 -2.74 -19.77
N LEU A 280 22.02 -2.35 -20.39
CA LEU A 280 22.14 -2.34 -21.86
C LEU A 280 21.95 -3.74 -22.48
N GLU A 281 22.63 -4.75 -21.95
CA GLU A 281 22.54 -6.12 -22.46
C GLU A 281 21.16 -6.73 -22.15
N GLN A 282 20.61 -6.45 -20.97
CA GLN A 282 19.28 -6.95 -20.60
C GLN A 282 18.17 -6.31 -21.44
N ILE A 283 18.23 -5.01 -21.73
CA ILE A 283 17.26 -4.32 -22.59
C ILE A 283 17.25 -4.91 -24.00
N ARG A 284 18.41 -5.29 -24.56
CA ARG A 284 18.49 -5.93 -25.88
C ARG A 284 17.84 -7.31 -25.92
N VAL A 285 17.99 -8.08 -24.84
CA VAL A 285 17.41 -9.42 -24.71
C VAL A 285 15.90 -9.35 -24.46
N LEU A 286 15.46 -8.49 -23.53
CA LEU A 286 14.08 -8.37 -23.11
C LEU A 286 13.18 -7.67 -24.14
N ARG A 287 13.77 -6.81 -24.98
CA ARG A 287 13.07 -5.98 -25.98
C ARG A 287 11.81 -5.33 -25.39
N PRO A 288 11.97 -4.50 -24.34
CA PRO A 288 10.85 -3.87 -23.68
C PRO A 288 10.12 -2.89 -24.62
N ILE A 289 8.86 -2.62 -24.32
CA ILE A 289 8.06 -1.62 -25.03
C ILE A 289 8.45 -0.19 -24.61
N VAL A 290 8.80 -0.03 -23.33
CA VAL A 290 9.23 1.23 -22.73
C VAL A 290 10.38 0.94 -21.76
N ALA A 291 11.40 1.80 -21.78
CA ALA A 291 12.43 1.86 -20.75
C ALA A 291 12.28 3.17 -19.95
N ILE A 292 12.18 3.04 -18.64
CA ILE A 292 12.22 4.15 -17.69
C ILE A 292 13.63 4.17 -17.10
N VAL A 293 14.35 5.27 -17.30
CA VAL A 293 15.76 5.37 -16.95
C VAL A 293 15.94 6.52 -15.97
N ASP A 294 16.44 6.23 -14.79
CA ASP A 294 16.90 7.24 -13.85
C ASP A 294 18.11 7.97 -14.43
N ARG A 295 18.14 9.29 -14.27
CA ARG A 295 19.29 10.07 -14.69
C ARG A 295 20.52 9.74 -13.84
N ARG A 296 20.34 9.56 -12.52
CA ARG A 296 21.43 9.22 -11.61
C ARG A 296 21.42 7.72 -11.38
N LEU A 297 22.29 7.04 -12.12
CA LEU A 297 22.58 5.63 -11.92
C LEU A 297 24.01 5.48 -11.41
N ASP A 298 24.23 4.39 -10.67
CA ASP A 298 25.57 4.00 -10.28
C ASP A 298 26.31 3.45 -11.51
N GLY A 299 27.56 3.87 -11.71
CA GLY A 299 28.41 3.40 -12.81
C GLY A 299 28.31 4.21 -14.10
N ILE A 300 27.15 4.21 -14.77
CA ILE A 300 26.92 4.94 -16.04
C ILE A 300 25.85 6.00 -15.87
N ASP A 301 26.05 7.22 -16.40
CA ASP A 301 25.04 8.26 -16.35
C ASP A 301 23.82 7.90 -17.22
N GLY A 302 22.59 8.22 -16.77
CA GLY A 302 21.37 7.87 -17.49
C GLY A 302 21.27 8.51 -18.89
N CYS A 303 21.84 9.71 -19.09
CA CYS A 303 21.91 10.34 -20.41
C CYS A 303 22.90 9.61 -21.32
N GLU A 304 24.00 9.11 -20.76
CA GLU A 304 24.99 8.30 -21.48
C GLU A 304 24.38 6.95 -21.90
N LEU A 305 23.70 6.26 -20.98
CA LEU A 305 22.96 5.02 -21.28
C LEU A 305 21.93 5.23 -22.40
N THR A 306 21.15 6.31 -22.33
CA THR A 306 20.15 6.66 -23.34
C THR A 306 20.78 6.96 -24.70
N SER A 307 21.90 7.68 -24.72
CA SER A 307 22.65 7.95 -25.94
C SER A 307 23.19 6.67 -26.59
N ILE A 308 23.62 5.69 -25.79
CA ILE A 308 24.08 4.38 -26.28
C ILE A 308 22.90 3.58 -26.85
N LEU A 309 21.76 3.55 -26.16
CA LEU A 309 20.54 2.89 -26.64
C LEU A 309 20.07 3.46 -27.98
N ARG A 310 20.22 4.77 -28.22
CA ARG A 310 19.87 5.40 -29.51
C ARG A 310 20.80 5.08 -30.65
N ARG A 311 22.07 4.76 -30.37
CA ARG A 311 23.07 4.43 -31.41
C ARG A 311 22.96 2.99 -31.92
N SER A 312 22.29 2.11 -31.17
CA SER A 312 22.09 0.71 -31.58
C SER A 312 20.83 0.55 -32.43
N ARG A 313 20.95 -0.15 -33.57
CA ARG A 313 19.80 -0.45 -34.46
C ARG A 313 18.70 -1.25 -33.77
N GLU A 314 19.04 -2.02 -32.74
CA GLU A 314 18.10 -2.88 -32.02
C GLU A 314 17.25 -2.12 -31.01
N THR A 315 17.73 -0.99 -30.50
CA THR A 315 17.09 -0.19 -29.44
C THR A 315 16.77 1.23 -29.89
N VAL A 316 17.05 1.60 -31.14
CA VAL A 316 16.75 2.94 -31.68
C VAL A 316 15.25 3.27 -31.61
N ALA A 317 14.39 2.25 -31.75
CA ALA A 317 12.93 2.38 -31.69
C ALA A 317 12.34 2.27 -30.28
N LEU A 318 13.15 1.92 -29.27
CA LEU A 318 12.71 1.76 -27.88
C LEU A 318 12.20 3.10 -27.34
N ARG A 319 11.04 3.13 -26.69
CA ARG A 319 10.58 4.36 -26.03
C ARG A 319 11.31 4.55 -24.71
N ILE A 320 11.87 5.73 -24.49
CA ILE A 320 12.67 6.03 -23.30
C ILE A 320 12.06 7.21 -22.55
N VAL A 321 11.65 6.96 -21.31
CA VAL A 321 11.24 7.99 -20.35
C VAL A 321 12.37 8.18 -19.35
N MET A 322 12.82 9.42 -19.16
CA MET A 322 13.89 9.71 -18.20
C MET A 322 13.33 10.31 -16.91
N ILE A 323 13.83 9.86 -15.75
CA ILE A 323 13.58 10.51 -14.45
C ILE A 323 14.68 11.54 -14.21
N GLY A 324 14.33 12.82 -14.14
CA GLY A 324 15.23 13.95 -13.94
C GLY A 324 15.68 14.14 -12.49
N ASN A 325 16.61 15.07 -12.24
CA ASN A 325 17.17 15.35 -10.91
C ASN A 325 16.49 16.53 -10.19
N GLY A 326 15.58 17.22 -10.86
CA GLY A 326 14.84 18.36 -10.32
C GLY A 326 13.87 18.95 -11.36
N ASN A 327 13.23 20.05 -10.99
CA ASN A 327 12.23 20.73 -11.83
C ASN A 327 12.81 21.92 -12.61
N GLN A 328 14.06 21.79 -13.07
CA GLN A 328 14.74 22.84 -13.83
C GLN A 328 14.59 22.62 -15.35
N PRO A 329 14.21 23.64 -16.13
CA PRO A 329 13.98 23.51 -17.59
C PRO A 329 15.25 23.17 -18.38
N GLU A 330 16.43 23.50 -17.85
CA GLU A 330 17.72 23.12 -18.44
C GLU A 330 17.98 21.61 -18.33
N GLU A 331 17.50 20.96 -17.27
CA GLU A 331 17.66 19.52 -17.09
C GLU A 331 16.77 18.72 -18.05
N GLU A 332 15.53 19.15 -18.24
CA GLU A 332 14.60 18.55 -19.21
C GLU A 332 15.17 18.61 -20.62
N SER A 333 15.72 19.77 -21.00
CA SER A 333 16.38 19.97 -22.30
C SER A 333 17.54 19.00 -22.50
N LEU A 334 18.37 18.79 -21.47
CA LEU A 334 19.50 17.87 -21.52
C LEU A 334 19.04 16.41 -21.70
N CYS A 335 18.00 15.98 -20.98
CA CYS A 335 17.44 14.64 -21.08
C CYS A 335 16.90 14.37 -22.49
N LEU A 336 16.18 15.32 -23.09
CA LEU A 336 15.67 15.20 -24.45
C LEU A 336 16.80 15.18 -25.50
N MET A 337 17.85 16.00 -25.31
CA MET A 337 19.02 16.00 -26.21
C MET A 337 19.81 14.69 -26.16
N SER A 338 19.78 13.94 -25.06
CA SER A 338 20.37 12.60 -24.96
C SER A 338 19.61 11.54 -25.77
N GLY A 339 18.39 11.87 -26.21
CA GLY A 339 17.52 11.02 -27.00
C GLY A 339 16.38 10.38 -26.20
N ALA A 340 16.08 10.83 -24.99
CA ALA A 340 14.85 10.43 -24.30
C ALA A 340 13.62 10.94 -25.08
N ASP A 341 12.55 10.13 -25.17
CA ASP A 341 11.29 10.55 -25.79
C ASP A 341 10.52 11.51 -24.87
N ARG A 342 10.67 11.32 -23.55
CA ARG A 342 10.02 12.10 -22.50
C ARG A 342 10.92 12.23 -21.27
N CYS A 343 10.64 13.24 -20.46
CA CYS A 343 11.30 13.47 -19.19
C CYS A 343 10.24 13.73 -18.10
N VAL A 344 10.45 13.15 -16.93
CA VAL A 344 9.66 13.41 -15.71
C VAL A 344 10.58 14.04 -14.68
N ALA A 345 10.23 15.24 -14.22
CA ALA A 345 11.00 15.95 -13.21
C ALA A 345 10.95 15.23 -11.84
N ALA A 346 12.04 15.35 -11.07
CA ALA A 346 12.00 15.05 -9.64
C ALA A 346 11.52 16.28 -8.83
N PRO A 347 10.77 16.11 -7.73
CA PRO A 347 10.35 14.83 -7.13
C PRO A 347 9.35 14.08 -8.01
N LEU A 348 9.50 12.74 -8.06
CA LEU A 348 8.80 11.88 -9.00
C LEU A 348 7.28 11.99 -8.84
N ASN A 349 6.60 12.52 -9.86
CA ASN A 349 5.14 12.50 -9.95
C ASN A 349 4.70 11.22 -10.66
N LEU A 350 4.14 10.28 -9.89
CA LEU A 350 3.75 8.96 -10.38
C LEU A 350 2.59 8.99 -11.39
N GLU A 351 1.65 9.92 -11.24
CA GLU A 351 0.55 10.11 -12.20
C GLU A 351 1.07 10.66 -13.54
N ALA A 352 1.99 11.63 -13.48
CA ALA A 352 2.63 12.18 -14.66
C ALA A 352 3.48 11.12 -15.38
N LEU A 353 4.23 10.30 -14.63
CA LEU A 353 4.98 9.17 -15.18
C LEU A 353 4.06 8.17 -15.87
N LEU A 354 2.99 7.74 -15.18
CA LEU A 354 2.03 6.79 -15.73
C LEU A 354 1.38 7.32 -17.02
N THR A 355 0.96 8.58 -17.02
CA THR A 355 0.35 9.22 -18.19
C THR A 355 1.32 9.24 -19.37
N GLN A 356 2.57 9.66 -19.15
CA GLN A 356 3.57 9.69 -20.23
C GLN A 356 3.91 8.29 -20.77
N VAL A 357 3.95 7.28 -19.90
CA VAL A 357 4.17 5.88 -20.29
C VAL A 357 3.00 5.37 -21.13
N ILE A 358 1.75 5.60 -20.70
CA ILE A 358 0.55 5.19 -21.45
C ILE A 358 0.48 5.89 -22.80
N GLU A 359 0.70 7.21 -22.86
CA GLU A 359 0.71 7.96 -24.12
C GLU A 359 1.77 7.43 -25.10
N LEU A 360 2.95 7.05 -24.61
CA LEU A 360 4.01 6.48 -25.44
C LEU A 360 3.64 5.10 -25.99
N ILE A 361 2.89 4.30 -25.23
CA ILE A 361 2.38 2.99 -25.64
C ILE A 361 1.23 3.16 -26.66
N GLU A 362 0.28 4.06 -26.42
CA GLU A 362 -0.87 4.29 -27.31
C GLU A 362 -0.48 4.89 -28.67
N LEU A 363 0.62 5.66 -28.74
CA LEU A 363 1.21 6.14 -29.99
C LEU A 363 1.66 4.99 -30.91
N GLU A 364 1.88 3.79 -30.37
CA GLU A 364 2.25 2.59 -31.11
C GLU A 364 1.02 1.95 -31.80
N ASP A 365 -0.14 1.93 -31.12
CA ASP A 365 -1.38 1.39 -31.67
C ASP A 365 -1.92 2.24 -32.82
N ASP A 366 -1.84 3.57 -32.75
CA ASP A 366 -2.34 4.44 -33.83
C ASP A 366 -1.44 4.43 -35.08
N GLN A 367 -0.14 4.18 -34.92
CA GLN A 367 0.79 4.03 -36.06
C GLN A 367 0.72 2.62 -36.69
N THR A 368 0.55 1.56 -35.89
CA THR A 368 0.37 0.20 -36.42
C THR A 368 -1.03 -0.01 -37.01
N ALA A 369 -2.06 0.67 -36.50
CA ALA A 369 -3.39 0.68 -37.09
C ALA A 369 -3.42 1.39 -38.46
N LYS A 370 -2.71 2.51 -38.62
CA LYS A 370 -2.63 3.24 -39.92
C LYS A 370 -1.89 2.46 -41.01
N VAL A 371 -0.97 1.56 -40.68
CA VAL A 371 -0.26 0.72 -41.66
C VAL A 371 -1.09 -0.49 -42.12
N LYS A 372 -2.08 -0.95 -41.34
CA LYS A 372 -2.94 -2.10 -41.69
C LYS A 372 -4.19 -1.76 -42.51
N VAL A 373 -4.56 -0.48 -42.67
CA VAL A 373 -5.74 -0.05 -43.47
C VAL A 373 -5.35 0.45 -44.86
N SER A 374 -4.50 -0.29 -45.56
CA SER A 374 -4.45 -0.25 -47.03
C SER A 374 -4.80 -1.63 -47.59
N PRO A 375 -6.10 -1.95 -47.76
CA PRO A 375 -6.47 -2.99 -48.69
C PRO A 375 -6.28 -2.43 -50.11
N GLY A 376 -5.52 -3.16 -50.92
CA GLY A 376 -5.60 -3.05 -52.36
C GLY A 376 -7.06 -3.09 -52.81
N GLN A 377 -7.44 -2.27 -53.77
CA GLN A 377 -7.49 -2.61 -55.20
C GLN A 377 -8.91 -2.23 -55.70
N PRO A 378 -9.18 -2.07 -57.01
CA PRO A 378 -8.49 -2.67 -58.16
C PRO A 378 -7.68 -1.72 -59.04
#